data_AF-A0A9B0TRX7-F1
#
_entry.id   AF-A0A9B0TRX7-F1
#
_cell.length_a   1.000
_cell.length_b   1.000
_cell.length_c   1.000
_cell.angle_alpha   90.00
_cell.angle_beta   90.00
_cell.angle_gamma   90.00
#
_symmetry.space_group_name_H-M   'P 1'
#
loop_
_entity.id
_entity.type
_entity.pdbx_description
1 polymer ?
#
loop_
_entity_poly.entity_id
_entity_poly.type
_entity_poly.pdbx_seq_one_letter_code
_entity_poly.pdbx_strand_id
1 'polypeptide(L)'
;MVLRTLSFQGDAFGSETMKNLILKFLKQYYWIYDYGDRQGLLGAYHSEACFSLFIPFNPQDPASSLATYFRYSRNMKTCKGPNLRAHLLKHTKPDIVDFLSVLPRTQHDLNSFLVDVCVQTEKMLCFSVNGLFKEAPTRTPTHPGLNYIHICLPRDIPGDRTQATVIKVPDIFMK
;
A
#
# COMPACT_ATOMS: atom_id res chain seq x y z
N MET A 1 -14.43 -20.24 5.41
CA MET A 1 -14.37 -19.20 4.37
C MET A 1 -13.05 -19.39 3.65
N VAL A 2 -13.10 -19.57 2.34
CA VAL A 2 -12.11 -20.29 1.52
C VAL A 2 -10.70 -19.69 1.64
N LEU A 3 -9.77 -20.46 2.21
CA LEU A 3 -8.34 -20.31 1.98
C LEU A 3 -8.05 -20.89 0.59
N ARG A 4 -7.87 -20.03 -0.42
CA ARG A 4 -7.23 -20.42 -1.67
C ARG A 4 -5.91 -19.67 -1.77
N THR A 5 -4.85 -20.41 -1.51
CA THR A 5 -3.50 -20.13 -1.97
C THR A 5 -3.54 -19.91 -3.48
N LEU A 6 -3.25 -18.71 -3.94
CA LEU A 6 -2.98 -18.46 -5.35
C LEU A 6 -1.67 -17.67 -5.41
N SER A 7 -0.60 -18.36 -5.80
CA SER A 7 0.60 -17.79 -6.39
C SER A 7 0.24 -16.92 -7.61
N PHE A 8 1.20 -16.17 -8.18
CA PHE A 8 1.08 -15.38 -9.42
C PHE A 8 0.56 -16.19 -10.64
N GLN A 9 -0.69 -16.65 -10.61
CA GLN A 9 -1.24 -17.61 -11.54
C GLN A 9 -2.47 -17.00 -12.22
N GLY A 10 -2.21 -16.48 -13.41
CA GLY A 10 -3.11 -16.41 -14.58
C GLY A 10 -4.44 -15.67 -14.49
N ASP A 11 -5.30 -16.02 -13.54
CA ASP A 11 -6.75 -15.82 -13.66
C ASP A 11 -7.25 -14.53 -13.00
N ALA A 12 -6.49 -13.94 -12.06
CA ALA A 12 -6.94 -12.77 -11.29
C ALA A 12 -6.78 -11.41 -12.01
N PHE A 13 -6.17 -11.38 -13.20
CA PHE A 13 -5.82 -10.14 -13.90
C PHE A 13 -6.75 -9.78 -15.06
N GLY A 14 -7.67 -10.67 -15.44
CA GLY A 14 -8.57 -10.50 -16.59
C GLY A 14 -7.90 -10.57 -17.97
N SER A 15 -6.65 -10.09 -18.13
CA SER A 15 -5.84 -10.22 -19.36
C SER A 15 -4.33 -10.16 -19.08
N GLU A 16 -3.52 -10.76 -19.97
CA GLU A 16 -2.04 -10.73 -19.85
C GLU A 16 -1.48 -9.30 -19.99
N THR A 17 -2.11 -8.43 -20.78
CA THR A 17 -1.75 -7.02 -20.90
C THR A 17 -1.93 -6.29 -19.56
N MET A 18 -3.05 -6.54 -18.87
CA MET A 18 -3.34 -5.92 -17.57
C MET A 18 -2.37 -6.40 -16.50
N LYS A 19 -2.09 -7.70 -16.49
CA LYS A 19 -1.08 -8.31 -15.63
C LYS A 19 0.29 -7.65 -15.82
N ASN A 20 0.75 -7.50 -17.05
CA ASN A 20 2.04 -6.87 -17.34
C ASN A 20 2.08 -5.39 -16.93
N LEU A 21 0.97 -4.66 -17.09
CA LEU A 21 0.85 -3.27 -16.64
C LEU A 21 1.00 -3.16 -15.12
N ILE A 22 0.22 -3.96 -14.36
CA ILE A 22 0.26 -3.94 -12.90
C ILE A 22 1.63 -4.39 -12.38
N LEU A 23 2.21 -5.44 -12.96
CA LEU A 23 3.55 -5.91 -12.58
C LEU A 23 4.62 -4.85 -12.83
N LYS A 24 4.57 -4.15 -13.96
CA LYS A 24 5.49 -3.04 -14.26
C LYS A 24 5.35 -1.91 -13.24
N PHE A 25 4.11 -1.52 -12.93
CA PHE A 25 3.83 -0.51 -11.92
C PHE A 25 4.38 -0.91 -10.54
N LEU A 26 4.10 -2.14 -10.07
CA LEU A 26 4.56 -2.62 -8.77
C LEU A 26 6.09 -2.66 -8.68
N LYS A 27 6.77 -3.14 -9.73
CA LYS A 27 8.23 -3.15 -9.77
C LYS A 27 8.81 -1.74 -9.66
N GLN A 28 8.28 -0.78 -10.41
CA GLN A 28 8.75 0.61 -10.36
C GLN A 28 8.45 1.28 -9.02
N TYR A 29 7.22 1.11 -8.52
CA TYR A 29 6.79 1.68 -7.24
C TYR A 29 7.68 1.18 -6.10
N TYR A 30 7.85 -0.13 -5.95
CA TYR A 30 8.63 -0.69 -4.85
C TYR A 30 10.14 -0.53 -5.03
N TRP A 31 10.63 -0.42 -6.27
CA TRP A 31 12.02 -0.03 -6.50
C TRP A 31 12.33 1.33 -5.87
N ILE A 32 11.49 2.33 -6.12
CA ILE A 32 11.63 3.67 -5.54
C ILE A 32 11.36 3.61 -4.02
N TYR A 33 10.33 2.88 -3.58
CA TYR A 33 9.91 2.82 -2.18
C TYR A 33 10.98 2.24 -1.24
N ASP A 34 11.69 1.20 -1.69
CA ASP A 34 12.66 0.45 -0.87
C ASP A 34 14.11 0.90 -1.10
N TYR A 35 14.49 1.22 -2.33
CA TYR A 35 15.88 1.49 -2.70
C TYR A 35 16.17 2.95 -3.09
N GLY A 36 15.13 3.74 -3.39
CA GLY A 36 15.25 5.13 -3.80
C GLY A 36 14.91 6.13 -2.69
N ASP A 37 14.90 7.41 -3.06
CA ASP A 37 14.21 8.45 -2.29
C ASP A 37 12.71 8.35 -2.57
N ARG A 38 11.90 8.24 -1.51
CA ARG A 38 10.43 8.15 -1.62
C ARG A 38 9.82 9.40 -2.23
N GLN A 39 10.52 10.53 -2.25
CA GLN A 39 10.13 11.72 -3.03
C GLN A 39 9.96 11.41 -4.53
N GLY A 40 10.69 10.41 -5.06
CA GLY A 40 10.51 9.91 -6.43
C GLY A 40 9.12 9.32 -6.71
N LEU A 41 8.30 9.08 -5.69
CA LEU A 41 6.92 8.58 -5.85
C LEU A 41 5.92 9.69 -6.20
N LEU A 42 6.30 10.98 -6.19
CA LEU A 42 5.39 12.09 -6.56
C LEU A 42 4.71 11.87 -7.92
N GLY A 43 5.44 11.33 -8.90
CA GLY A 43 4.89 11.02 -10.23
C GLY A 43 3.92 9.84 -10.26
N ALA A 44 3.95 9.00 -9.22
CA ALA A 44 3.02 7.88 -9.09
C ALA A 44 1.66 8.33 -8.55
N TYR A 45 1.56 9.44 -7.81
CA TYR A 45 0.31 9.86 -7.16
C TYR A 45 -0.41 10.99 -7.91
N HIS A 46 -1.73 10.86 -8.06
CA HIS A 46 -2.63 11.92 -8.53
C HIS A 46 -2.65 13.12 -7.58
N SER A 47 -2.89 14.33 -8.09
CA SER A 47 -2.86 15.56 -7.27
C SER A 47 -3.76 15.48 -6.04
N GLU A 48 -4.97 14.94 -6.19
CA GLU A 48 -6.00 14.74 -5.16
C GLU A 48 -6.02 13.30 -4.57
N ALA A 49 -4.90 12.57 -4.67
CA ALA A 49 -4.86 11.23 -4.09
C ALA A 49 -5.09 11.25 -2.57
N CYS A 50 -5.66 10.17 -2.06
CA CYS A 50 -5.90 9.97 -0.63
C CYS A 50 -5.15 8.74 -0.13
N PHE A 51 -4.59 8.79 1.08
CA PHE A 51 -3.91 7.66 1.72
C PHE A 51 -4.32 7.54 3.19
N SER A 52 -4.51 6.32 3.70
CA SER A 52 -4.64 6.09 5.14
C SER A 52 -3.97 4.80 5.58
N LEU A 53 -3.25 4.80 6.70
CA LEU A 53 -2.67 3.58 7.27
C LEU A 53 -3.68 2.87 8.18
N PHE A 54 -3.78 1.54 8.13
CA PHE A 54 -4.45 0.75 9.17
C PHE A 54 -3.49 -0.30 9.74
N ILE A 55 -3.69 -0.64 11.01
CA ILE A 55 -2.94 -1.73 11.64
C ILE A 55 -3.93 -2.51 12.52
N PRO A 56 -4.05 -3.82 12.32
CA PRO A 56 -4.72 -4.70 13.27
C PRO A 56 -3.91 -4.71 14.58
N PHE A 57 -4.32 -3.87 15.52
CA PHE A 57 -3.66 -3.76 16.82
C PHE A 57 -4.15 -4.84 17.78
N ASN A 58 -3.22 -5.51 18.46
CA ASN A 58 -3.46 -6.21 19.71
C ASN A 58 -2.85 -5.40 20.87
N PRO A 59 -3.66 -4.80 21.78
CA PRO A 59 -3.17 -4.06 22.94
C PRO A 59 -2.29 -4.84 23.91
N GLN A 60 -2.29 -6.17 23.80
CA GLN A 60 -1.60 -7.07 24.72
C GLN A 60 -0.21 -7.49 24.23
N ASP A 61 0.28 -6.96 23.10
CA ASP A 61 1.61 -7.30 22.58
C ASP A 61 2.62 -6.14 22.77
N PRO A 62 3.32 -6.10 23.92
CA PRO A 62 4.37 -5.11 24.19
C PRO A 62 5.65 -5.31 23.36
N ALA A 63 5.78 -6.40 22.60
CA ALA A 63 6.93 -6.67 21.72
C ALA A 63 6.70 -6.20 20.28
N SER A 64 5.54 -5.60 19.97
CA SER A 64 5.19 -5.25 18.61
C SER A 64 6.03 -4.07 18.08
N SER A 65 6.89 -4.36 17.11
CA SER A 65 7.59 -3.36 16.28
C SER A 65 6.65 -2.36 15.58
N LEU A 66 5.33 -2.64 15.59
CA LEU A 66 4.28 -1.83 14.98
C LEU A 66 3.92 -0.56 15.77
N ALA A 67 4.47 -0.38 16.98
CA ALA A 67 4.21 0.80 17.82
C ALA A 67 4.47 2.14 17.07
N THR A 68 5.51 2.19 16.24
CA THR A 68 5.86 3.37 15.42
C THR A 68 4.77 3.74 14.42
N TYR A 69 4.06 2.74 13.90
CA TYR A 69 3.01 2.91 12.91
C TYR A 69 1.65 3.17 13.56
N PHE A 70 1.44 2.71 14.80
CA PHE A 70 0.16 2.79 15.51
C PHE A 70 -0.40 4.20 15.58
N ARG A 71 0.45 5.20 15.85
CA ARG A 71 0.05 6.62 15.89
C ARG A 71 -0.54 7.16 14.58
N TYR A 72 -0.33 6.43 13.47
CA TYR A 72 -0.87 6.77 12.15
C TYR A 72 -2.02 5.85 11.71
N SER A 73 -2.39 4.86 12.53
CA SER A 73 -3.44 3.88 12.23
C SER A 73 -4.84 4.50 12.32
N ARG A 74 -5.57 4.45 11.21
CA ARG A 74 -6.93 4.97 11.04
C ARG A 74 -7.96 3.85 11.13
N ASN A 75 -8.26 3.42 12.34
CA ASN A 75 -9.36 2.49 12.57
C ASN A 75 -10.69 3.23 12.72
N MET A 76 -11.56 3.19 11.71
CA MET A 76 -12.85 3.89 11.73
C MET A 76 -13.83 3.38 12.80
N LYS A 77 -13.65 2.16 13.32
CA LYS A 77 -14.47 1.60 14.41
C LYS A 77 -14.10 2.20 15.77
N THR A 78 -12.81 2.46 16.02
CA THR A 78 -12.31 2.94 17.32
C THR A 78 -11.98 4.44 17.33
N CYS A 79 -11.67 5.04 16.19
CA CYS A 79 -11.41 6.46 16.04
C CYS A 79 -12.73 7.25 16.09
N LYS A 80 -13.05 7.85 17.25
CA LYS A 80 -14.34 8.53 17.49
C LYS A 80 -14.39 10.04 17.21
N GLY A 81 -13.27 10.69 16.86
CA GLY A 81 -13.25 12.13 16.58
C GLY A 81 -13.22 12.46 15.08
N PRO A 82 -14.09 13.33 14.55
CA PRO A 82 -14.05 13.74 13.13
C PRO A 82 -12.71 14.41 12.75
N ASN A 83 -12.17 15.24 13.64
CA ASN A 83 -10.87 15.90 13.43
C ASN A 83 -9.71 14.90 13.35
N LEU A 84 -9.71 13.87 14.21
CA LEU A 84 -8.71 12.81 14.20
C LEU A 84 -8.82 11.96 12.92
N ARG A 85 -10.06 11.66 12.48
CA ARG A 85 -10.31 10.91 11.23
C ARG A 85 -9.81 11.64 10.00
N ALA A 86 -9.93 12.97 9.98
CA ALA A 86 -9.41 13.82 8.91
C ALA A 86 -7.87 13.87 8.96
N HIS A 87 -7.27 14.06 10.13
CA HIS A 87 -5.81 14.14 10.30
C HIS A 87 -5.06 12.85 9.91
N LEU A 88 -5.66 11.68 10.16
CA LEU A 88 -5.09 10.37 9.82
C LEU A 88 -5.27 9.99 8.34
N LEU A 89 -6.03 10.79 7.57
CA LEU A 89 -6.12 10.68 6.11
C LEU A 89 -5.15 11.69 5.50
N LYS A 90 -4.22 11.23 4.68
CA LYS A 90 -3.35 12.12 3.90
C LYS A 90 -4.06 12.44 2.60
N HIS A 91 -4.18 13.73 2.32
CA HIS A 91 -4.92 14.25 1.18
C HIS A 91 -3.95 15.07 0.35
N THR A 92 -3.87 14.76 -0.94
CA THR A 92 -2.90 15.28 -1.93
C THR A 92 -1.59 14.50 -2.05
N LYS A 93 -1.02 14.49 -3.27
CA LYS A 93 0.23 13.76 -3.53
C LYS A 93 1.42 14.17 -2.64
N PRO A 94 1.68 15.46 -2.31
CA PRO A 94 2.81 15.82 -1.46
C PRO A 94 2.61 15.31 -0.02
N ASP A 95 1.42 15.49 0.56
CA ASP A 95 1.08 14.99 1.89
C ASP A 95 1.31 13.48 2.02
N ILE A 96 0.98 12.73 0.97
CA ILE A 96 1.20 11.28 0.93
C ILE A 96 2.68 10.96 0.89
N VAL A 97 3.43 11.57 -0.01
CA VAL A 97 4.85 11.26 -0.22
C VAL A 97 5.71 11.69 0.97
N ASP A 98 5.38 12.83 1.59
CA ASP A 98 6.00 13.28 2.83
C ASP A 98 5.70 12.31 3.97
N PHE A 99 4.45 11.84 4.07
CA PHE A 99 4.10 10.80 5.03
C PHE A 99 4.84 9.47 4.78
N LEU A 100 4.93 9.03 3.52
CA LEU A 100 5.71 7.84 3.18
C LEU A 100 7.19 8.00 3.54
N SER A 101 7.74 9.19 3.41
CA SER A 101 9.15 9.48 3.71
C SER A 101 9.48 9.35 5.21
N VAL A 102 8.51 9.59 6.10
CA VAL A 102 8.72 9.42 7.56
C VAL A 102 8.51 7.99 8.06
N LEU A 103 7.96 7.08 7.24
CA LEU A 103 7.84 5.67 7.59
C LEU A 103 9.21 4.98 7.60
N PRO A 104 9.40 3.92 8.41
CA PRO A 104 10.63 3.13 8.38
C PRO A 104 10.98 2.65 6.95
N ARG A 105 12.28 2.51 6.69
CA ARG A 105 12.75 1.91 5.43
C ARG A 105 12.39 0.43 5.40
N THR A 106 12.05 -0.06 4.22
CA THR A 106 11.55 -1.41 4.01
C THR A 106 12.28 -2.10 2.87
N GLN A 107 12.15 -3.41 2.80
CA GLN A 107 12.45 -4.21 1.64
C GLN A 107 11.31 -5.20 1.42
N HIS A 108 10.62 -5.06 0.30
CA HIS A 108 9.50 -5.93 -0.08
C HIS A 108 10.01 -7.13 -0.87
N ASP A 109 9.44 -8.30 -0.58
CA ASP A 109 9.63 -9.47 -1.41
C ASP A 109 8.57 -9.50 -2.51
N LEU A 110 8.90 -8.97 -3.68
CA LEU A 110 7.99 -8.96 -4.82
C LEU A 110 7.56 -10.37 -5.25
N ASN A 111 8.34 -11.42 -4.97
CA ASN A 111 7.96 -12.80 -5.33
C ASN A 111 6.87 -13.36 -4.40
N SER A 112 6.66 -12.74 -3.24
CA SER A 112 5.59 -13.09 -2.31
C SER A 112 4.26 -12.42 -2.63
N PHE A 113 4.22 -11.51 -3.61
CA PHE A 113 3.03 -10.70 -3.85
C PHE A 113 1.89 -11.51 -4.47
N LEU A 114 0.71 -11.39 -3.89
CA LEU A 114 -0.57 -11.85 -4.42
C LEU A 114 -1.38 -10.63 -4.82
N VAL A 115 -1.81 -10.57 -6.06
CA VAL A 115 -2.50 -9.41 -6.63
C VAL A 115 -3.87 -9.83 -7.13
N ASP A 116 -4.90 -9.18 -6.61
CA ASP A 116 -6.29 -9.40 -7.06
C ASP A 116 -6.82 -8.14 -7.73
N VAL A 117 -7.26 -8.23 -9.00
CA VAL A 117 -7.97 -7.12 -9.64
C VAL A 117 -9.41 -7.10 -9.14
N CYS A 118 -9.74 -6.10 -8.32
CA CYS A 118 -11.05 -5.98 -7.68
C CYS A 118 -12.09 -5.31 -8.60
N VAL A 119 -11.68 -4.27 -9.34
CA VAL A 119 -12.57 -3.50 -10.23
C VAL A 119 -11.83 -3.14 -11.51
N GLN A 120 -12.47 -3.36 -12.65
CA GLN A 120 -12.00 -2.90 -13.94
C GLN A 120 -13.16 -2.26 -14.72
N THR A 121 -13.02 -0.98 -15.01
CA THR A 121 -13.90 -0.22 -15.88
C THR A 121 -13.07 0.59 -16.87
N GLU A 122 -13.73 1.28 -17.81
CA GLU A 122 -13.06 2.21 -18.72
C GLU A 122 -12.35 3.33 -17.96
N LYS A 123 -12.93 3.80 -16.86
CA LYS A 123 -12.44 4.95 -16.09
C LYS A 123 -11.52 4.59 -14.93
N MET A 124 -11.52 3.33 -14.49
CA MET A 124 -10.89 2.92 -13.24
C MET A 124 -10.33 1.50 -13.28
N LEU A 125 -9.19 1.31 -12.63
CA LEU A 125 -8.64 0.00 -12.29
C LEU A 125 -8.40 -0.02 -10.78
N CYS A 126 -9.04 -0.90 -10.03
CA CYS A 126 -8.68 -1.14 -8.64
C CYS A 126 -8.17 -2.57 -8.47
N PHE A 127 -7.07 -2.71 -7.73
CA PHE A 127 -6.48 -3.99 -7.39
C PHE A 127 -5.92 -3.96 -5.96
N SER A 128 -5.91 -5.11 -5.31
CA SER A 128 -5.24 -5.32 -4.03
C SER A 128 -3.89 -6.00 -4.25
N VAL A 129 -2.97 -5.78 -3.33
CA VAL A 129 -1.65 -6.42 -3.27
C VAL A 129 -1.45 -6.91 -1.85
N ASN A 130 -1.20 -8.20 -1.69
CA ASN A 130 -0.83 -8.83 -0.43
C ASN A 130 0.60 -9.33 -0.57
N GLY A 131 1.49 -9.10 0.39
CA GLY A 131 2.86 -9.59 0.28
C GLY A 131 3.64 -9.45 1.57
N LEU A 132 4.88 -9.94 1.56
CA LEU A 132 5.81 -9.82 2.67
C LEU A 132 6.74 -8.62 2.47
N PHE A 133 7.06 -7.97 3.59
CA PHE A 133 8.13 -6.99 3.65
C PHE A 133 8.89 -7.15 4.96
N LYS A 134 10.11 -6.63 4.98
CA LYS A 134 10.90 -6.46 6.20
C LYS A 134 11.30 -5.00 6.32
N GLU A 135 11.48 -4.54 7.55
CA GLU A 135 12.13 -3.25 7.78
C GLU A 135 13.63 -3.38 7.60
N ALA A 136 14.28 -2.30 7.16
CA ALA A 136 15.73 -2.23 7.18
C ALA A 136 16.20 -2.42 8.63
N PRO A 137 17.31 -3.16 8.86
CA PRO A 137 17.70 -3.58 10.20
C PRO A 137 17.84 -2.39 11.14
N THR A 138 16.95 -2.34 12.14
CA THR A 138 17.16 -1.56 13.36
C THR A 138 17.85 -2.47 14.39
N ARG A 139 18.26 -1.93 15.54
CA ARG A 139 19.06 -2.66 16.56
C ARG A 139 18.36 -3.92 17.12
N THR A 140 17.11 -4.18 16.75
CA THR A 140 16.31 -5.32 17.18
C THR A 140 15.90 -6.17 15.98
N PRO A 141 15.99 -7.51 16.05
CA PRO A 141 15.43 -8.40 15.05
C PRO A 141 13.93 -8.14 14.89
N THR A 142 13.49 -7.81 13.68
CA THR A 142 12.07 -7.65 13.35
C THR A 142 11.62 -8.84 12.52
N HIS A 143 10.50 -9.47 12.88
CA HIS A 143 9.85 -10.46 12.01
C HIS A 143 9.32 -9.78 10.73
N PRO A 144 9.27 -10.49 9.59
CA PRO A 144 8.66 -9.97 8.37
C PRO A 144 7.21 -9.54 8.62
N GLY A 145 6.85 -8.35 8.18
CA GLY A 145 5.48 -7.85 8.19
C GLY A 145 4.72 -8.29 6.94
N LEU A 146 3.40 -8.41 7.04
CA LEU A 146 2.53 -8.48 5.89
C LEU A 146 2.18 -7.06 5.42
N ASN A 147 2.26 -6.85 4.12
CA ASN A 147 1.81 -5.64 3.45
C ASN A 147 0.54 -5.98 2.67
N TYR A 148 -0.57 -5.37 3.04
CA TYR A 148 -1.82 -5.39 2.27
C TYR A 148 -2.07 -4.00 1.71
N ILE A 149 -2.13 -3.77 0.40
CA ILE A 149 -2.45 -2.45 -0.15
C ILE A 149 -3.56 -2.59 -1.17
N HIS A 150 -4.61 -1.79 -1.01
CA HIS A 150 -5.55 -1.50 -2.08
C HIS A 150 -5.04 -0.32 -2.92
N ILE A 151 -5.13 -0.41 -4.25
CA ILE A 151 -4.71 0.65 -5.19
C ILE A 151 -5.85 0.86 -6.18
N CYS A 152 -6.20 2.12 -6.44
CA CYS A 152 -7.09 2.48 -7.53
C CYS A 152 -6.38 3.42 -8.50
N LEU A 153 -6.42 3.13 -9.79
CA LEU A 153 -5.83 3.95 -10.84
C LEU A 153 -6.98 4.53 -11.69
N PRO A 154 -7.07 5.85 -11.86
CA PRO A 154 -7.89 6.41 -12.93
C PRO A 154 -7.28 6.00 -14.28
N ARG A 155 -8.11 5.60 -15.25
CA ARG A 155 -7.67 5.22 -16.59
C ARG A 155 -7.81 6.35 -17.63
N ASP A 156 -8.69 7.33 -17.38
CA ASP A 156 -9.04 8.38 -18.35
C ASP A 156 -8.75 9.79 -17.82
N ILE A 157 -7.47 10.19 -17.80
CA ILE A 157 -7.09 11.61 -17.90
C ILE A 157 -6.39 11.78 -19.25
N PRO A 158 -7.00 12.48 -20.23
CA PRO A 158 -6.34 12.78 -21.49
C PRO A 158 -5.07 13.59 -21.22
N GLY A 159 -3.91 13.04 -21.58
CA GLY A 159 -2.61 13.73 -21.52
C GLY A 159 -1.62 13.26 -20.45
N ASP A 160 -2.01 12.42 -19.49
CA ASP A 160 -1.07 11.91 -18.47
C ASP A 160 -1.37 10.45 -18.11
N ARG A 161 -0.71 9.52 -18.82
CA ARG A 161 -1.00 8.07 -18.76
C ARG A 161 -0.37 7.35 -17.54
N THR A 162 -0.09 8.07 -16.45
CA THR A 162 0.73 7.50 -15.34
C THR A 162 0.35 7.94 -13.92
N GLN A 163 -0.67 8.75 -13.70
CA GLN A 163 -1.02 9.20 -12.34
C GLN A 163 -1.98 8.24 -11.63
N ALA A 164 -1.55 7.59 -10.54
CA ALA A 164 -2.36 6.70 -9.72
C ALA A 164 -3.12 7.45 -8.62
N THR A 165 -4.41 7.16 -8.42
CA THR A 165 -5.13 7.53 -7.19
C THR A 165 -4.96 6.42 -6.16
N VAL A 166 -3.74 6.22 -5.66
CA VAL A 166 -3.46 5.12 -4.72
C VAL A 166 -4.20 5.34 -3.39
N ILE A 167 -5.42 4.79 -3.25
CA ILE A 167 -6.12 4.67 -1.97
C ILE A 167 -5.49 3.54 -1.17
N LYS A 168 -4.27 3.76 -0.70
CA LYS A 168 -3.55 2.78 0.12
C LYS A 168 -4.25 2.69 1.48
N VAL A 169 -4.75 1.49 1.77
CA VAL A 169 -5.06 0.96 3.10
C VAL A 169 -4.03 -0.15 3.33
N PRO A 170 -2.86 0.14 3.94
CA PRO A 170 -1.97 -0.85 4.50
C PRO A 170 -2.72 -1.58 5.62
N ASP A 171 -2.88 -2.90 5.54
CA ASP A 171 -3.11 -3.74 6.72
C ASP A 171 -1.79 -4.44 7.04
N ILE A 172 -1.17 -4.09 8.17
CA ILE A 172 0.05 -4.78 8.63
C ILE A 172 -0.33 -5.94 9.54
N PHE A 173 -0.35 -7.16 9.03
CA PHE A 173 -0.45 -8.36 9.85
C PHE A 173 0.97 -8.88 10.17
N MET A 174 1.30 -9.02 11.46
CA MET A 174 2.38 -9.91 11.90
C MET A 174 1.73 -11.10 12.58
N LYS A 175 2.10 -12.31 12.15
CA LYS A 175 1.73 -13.54 12.86
C LYS A 175 2.75 -13.82 13.94
#